data_AF-A0A857JA93-F1
#
_entry.id   AF-A0A857JA93-F1
#
_cell.length_a   1.000
_cell.length_b   1.000
_cell.length_c   1.000
_cell.angle_alpha   90.00
_cell.angle_beta   90.00
_cell.angle_gamma   90.00
#
_symmetry.space_group_name_H-M   'P 1'
#
loop_
_entity.id
_entity.type
_entity.pdbx_description
1 polymer ?
#
loop_
_entity_poly.entity_id
_entity_poly.type
_entity_poly.pdbx_seq_one_letter_code
_entity_poly.pdbx_strand_id
1 'polypeptide(L)'
;MLFVVYQTRHHGRPLAPERIAASPRKGLVRFGQGTRDLYARGVMLARLLDPADRKTELIPPIEQARVHRVFDFLQIIGIEHYRASAKAKVDRWDQTWICCQDEAQGHELMLRMHQRIREGYRPHLTWVDSPVQRLRRDERAERENAAFQAEFANDDPPDIFK
;
A
#
# COMPACT_ATOMS: atom_id res chain seq x y z
N MET A 1 14.91 -15.23 1.07
CA MET A 1 15.36 -14.25 2.08
C MET A 1 14.35 -14.23 3.20
N LEU A 2 14.80 -14.22 4.45
CA LEU A 2 13.93 -14.08 5.61
C LEU A 2 13.54 -12.60 5.75
N PHE A 3 12.28 -12.37 6.09
CA PHE A 3 11.76 -11.05 6.39
C PHE A 3 11.03 -11.09 7.72
N VAL A 4 11.04 -9.94 8.39
CA VAL A 4 10.14 -9.60 9.46
C VAL A 4 8.97 -8.84 8.84
N VAL A 5 7.78 -9.40 8.95
CA VAL A 5 6.57 -8.87 8.33
C VAL A 5 5.60 -8.37 9.39
N TYR A 6 5.10 -7.16 9.19
CA TYR A 6 4.07 -6.53 9.99
C TYR A 6 2.81 -6.32 9.16
N GLN A 7 1.67 -6.80 9.65
CA GLN A 7 0.37 -6.60 9.00
C GLN A 7 -0.32 -5.37 9.59
N THR A 8 -0.88 -4.53 8.72
CA THR A 8 -1.58 -3.31 9.15
C THR A 8 -3.05 -3.57 9.53
N ARG A 9 -3.62 -4.69 9.09
CA ARG A 9 -4.97 -5.14 9.44
C ARG A 9 -4.97 -6.58 9.93
N HIS A 10 -5.98 -6.92 10.72
CA HIS A 10 -6.30 -8.28 11.11
C HIS A 10 -7.79 -8.53 10.89
N HIS A 11 -8.14 -9.49 10.03
CA HIS A 11 -9.52 -9.75 9.62
C HIS A 11 -10.27 -8.49 9.17
N GLY A 12 -9.64 -7.68 8.32
CA GLY A 12 -10.21 -6.47 7.73
C GLY A 12 -10.22 -5.26 8.65
N ARG A 13 -9.96 -5.44 9.94
CA ARG A 13 -9.92 -4.35 10.92
C ARG A 13 -8.51 -3.73 10.95
N PRO A 14 -8.39 -2.40 10.80
CA PRO A 14 -7.15 -1.69 11.08
C PRO A 14 -6.62 -2.05 12.46
N LEU A 15 -5.35 -2.41 12.54
CA LEU A 15 -4.68 -2.61 13.81
C LEU A 15 -4.17 -1.27 14.34
N ALA A 16 -4.27 -1.11 15.66
CA ALA A 16 -3.56 -0.03 16.33
C ALA A 16 -2.04 -0.24 16.16
N PRO A 17 -1.27 0.82 15.92
CA PRO A 17 0.17 0.75 15.65
C PRO A 17 0.98 -0.01 16.70
N GLU A 18 0.63 0.15 17.97
CA GLU A 18 1.26 -0.57 19.09
C GLU A 18 1.02 -2.09 18.95
N ARG A 19 -0.17 -2.49 18.47
CA ARG A 19 -0.50 -3.89 18.17
C ARG A 19 0.20 -4.41 16.93
N ILE A 20 0.43 -3.56 15.93
CA ILE A 20 1.22 -3.93 14.74
C ILE A 20 2.66 -4.21 15.19
N ALA A 21 3.28 -3.27 15.90
CA ALA A 21 4.65 -3.37 16.37
C ALA A 21 4.88 -4.57 17.30
N ALA A 22 3.86 -4.95 18.10
CA ALA A 22 3.91 -6.08 19.02
C ALA A 22 3.67 -7.45 18.35
N SER A 23 3.36 -7.51 17.05
CA SER A 23 3.04 -8.77 16.36
C SER A 23 3.83 -8.99 15.06
N PRO A 24 5.18 -8.95 15.10
CA PRO A 24 5.98 -9.32 13.93
C PRO A 24 5.79 -10.80 13.57
N ARG A 25 5.97 -11.13 12.29
CA ARG A 25 6.06 -12.50 11.78
C ARG A 25 7.33 -12.67 10.97
N LYS A 26 8.18 -13.60 11.38
CA LYS A 26 9.42 -13.94 10.67
C LYS A 26 9.15 -15.06 9.68
N GLY A 27 9.41 -14.82 8.40
CA GLY A 27 9.19 -15.85 7.38
C GLY A 27 9.82 -15.56 6.03
N LEU A 28 9.60 -16.47 5.10
CA LEU A 28 10.03 -16.35 3.71
C LEU A 28 8.92 -15.71 2.88
N VAL A 29 9.14 -14.47 2.42
CA VAL A 29 8.24 -13.84 1.46
C VAL A 29 8.44 -14.48 0.09
N ARG A 30 7.37 -14.97 -0.51
CA ARG A 30 7.34 -15.55 -1.85
C ARG A 30 6.27 -14.89 -2.70
N PHE A 31 6.64 -14.60 -3.94
CA PHE A 31 5.73 -14.13 -4.97
C PHE A 31 5.43 -15.26 -5.95
N GLY A 32 4.17 -15.38 -6.36
CA GLY A 32 3.70 -16.35 -7.34
C GLY A 32 2.53 -15.81 -8.14
N GLN A 33 1.98 -16.65 -9.00
CA GLN A 33 0.72 -16.35 -9.68
C GLN A 33 -0.44 -16.70 -8.74
N GLY A 34 -1.37 -15.75 -8.56
CA GLY A 34 -2.64 -15.98 -7.88
C GLY A 34 -3.59 -16.84 -8.71
N THR A 35 -4.63 -17.36 -8.07
CA THR A 35 -5.68 -18.13 -8.75
C THR A 35 -6.40 -17.28 -9.78
N ARG A 36 -6.45 -17.78 -11.02
CA ARG A 36 -7.19 -17.17 -12.14
C ARG A 36 -8.68 -17.15 -11.81
N ASP A 37 -9.17 -16.03 -11.29
CA ASP A 37 -10.55 -15.65 -11.57
C ASP A 37 -10.61 -15.24 -13.06
N LEU A 38 -11.67 -15.66 -13.77
CA LEU A 38 -11.81 -15.77 -15.23
C LEU A 38 -11.52 -14.49 -16.08
N TYR A 39 -11.18 -13.37 -15.44
CA TYR A 39 -11.00 -12.06 -16.08
C TYR A 39 -9.70 -11.33 -15.73
N ALA A 40 -8.79 -11.88 -14.90
CA ALA A 40 -7.63 -11.15 -14.43
C ALA A 40 -6.30 -11.64 -15.05
N ARG A 41 -5.66 -10.78 -15.86
CA ARG A 41 -4.26 -10.98 -16.29
C ARG A 41 -3.32 -10.87 -15.07
N GLY A 42 -2.53 -11.93 -14.83
CA GLY A 42 -1.27 -11.85 -14.08
C GLY A 42 -1.37 -11.33 -12.64
N VAL A 43 -2.36 -11.78 -11.86
CA VAL A 43 -2.47 -11.39 -10.45
C VAL A 43 -1.26 -11.93 -9.68
N MET A 44 -0.43 -11.04 -9.15
CA MET A 44 0.69 -11.43 -8.28
C MET A 44 0.13 -11.81 -6.90
N LEU A 45 0.56 -12.94 -6.39
CA LEU A 45 0.23 -13.44 -5.05
C LEU A 45 1.47 -13.30 -4.17
N ALA A 46 1.33 -12.64 -3.02
CA ALA A 46 2.37 -12.60 -1.99
C ALA A 46 1.99 -13.52 -0.83
N ARG A 47 2.91 -14.40 -0.45
CA ARG A 47 2.76 -15.36 0.65
C ARG A 47 3.92 -15.17 1.63
N LEU A 48 3.62 -15.26 2.92
CA LEU A 48 4.64 -15.34 3.97
C LEU A 48 4.67 -16.78 4.50
N LEU A 49 5.74 -17.49 4.18
CA LEU A 49 5.85 -18.91 4.47
C LEU A 49 6.72 -19.15 5.71
N ASP A 50 6.38 -20.18 6.47
CA ASP A 50 7.22 -20.66 7.57
C ASP A 50 8.59 -21.10 7.00
N PRO A 51 9.71 -20.65 7.59
CA PRO A 51 11.04 -21.02 7.12
C PRO A 51 11.37 -22.51 7.34
N ALA A 52 10.80 -23.15 8.37
CA ALA A 52 10.94 -24.56 8.64
C ALA A 52 10.02 -25.40 7.74
N ASP A 53 8.80 -24.92 7.48
CA ASP A 53 7.85 -25.53 6.56
C ASP A 53 7.41 -24.57 5.46
N ARG A 54 8.08 -24.65 4.31
CA ARG A 54 7.87 -23.77 3.15
C ARG A 54 6.50 -23.95 2.47
N LYS A 55 5.58 -24.73 3.05
CA LYS A 55 4.18 -24.86 2.60
C LYS A 55 3.21 -24.15 3.53
N THR A 56 3.58 -23.96 4.80
CA THR A 56 2.71 -23.35 5.79
C THR A 56 2.75 -21.83 5.67
N GLU A 57 1.58 -21.22 5.51
CA GLU A 57 1.42 -19.76 5.50
C GLU A 57 1.30 -19.26 6.94
N LEU A 58 2.14 -18.29 7.31
CA LEU A 58 2.14 -17.71 8.66
C LEU A 58 1.03 -16.67 8.86
N ILE A 59 0.55 -16.09 7.75
CA ILE A 59 -0.50 -15.08 7.69
C ILE A 59 -1.29 -15.27 6.38
N PRO A 60 -2.57 -14.84 6.32
CA PRO A 60 -3.37 -14.94 5.10
C PRO A 60 -2.68 -14.23 3.93
N PRO A 61 -2.60 -14.83 2.73
CA PRO A 61 -1.86 -14.28 1.61
C PRO A 61 -2.53 -13.04 1.00
N ILE A 62 -1.72 -12.21 0.33
CA ILE A 62 -2.19 -11.03 -0.40
C ILE A 62 -2.29 -11.35 -1.89
N GLU A 63 -3.47 -11.20 -2.46
CA GLU A 63 -3.70 -11.20 -3.91
C GLU A 63 -3.56 -9.80 -4.51
N GLN A 64 -3.36 -9.73 -5.84
CA GLN A 64 -3.09 -8.47 -6.56
C GLN A 64 -1.93 -7.70 -5.93
N ALA A 65 -0.96 -8.43 -5.40
CA ALA A 65 0.15 -7.90 -4.64
C ALA A 65 0.99 -6.96 -5.50
N ARG A 66 1.26 -5.78 -4.97
CA ARG A 66 2.18 -4.80 -5.53
C ARG A 66 3.29 -4.56 -4.53
N VAL A 67 4.53 -4.58 -5.01
CA VAL A 67 5.71 -4.37 -4.20
C VAL A 67 6.22 -2.96 -4.42
N HIS A 68 6.32 -2.21 -3.34
CA HIS A 68 6.87 -0.87 -3.31
C HIS A 68 8.10 -0.88 -2.40
N ARG A 69 9.22 -0.38 -2.90
CA ARG A 69 10.38 -0.11 -2.05
C ARG A 69 10.21 1.28 -1.46
N VAL A 70 10.15 1.38 -0.14
CA VAL A 70 9.92 2.64 0.57
C VAL A 70 11.06 2.81 1.57
N PHE A 71 12.00 3.70 1.25
CA PHE A 71 13.26 3.85 2.01
C PHE A 71 13.97 2.49 2.17
N ASP A 72 14.08 2.02 3.41
CA ASP A 72 14.82 0.84 3.82
C ASP A 72 13.94 -0.42 4.00
N PHE A 73 12.65 -0.33 3.68
CA PHE A 73 11.73 -1.48 3.77
C PHE A 73 10.99 -1.75 2.46
N LEU A 74 10.47 -2.97 2.38
CA LEU A 74 9.56 -3.38 1.32
C LEU A 74 8.12 -3.29 1.84
N GLN A 75 7.30 -2.56 1.12
CA GLN A 75 5.87 -2.49 1.34
C GLN A 75 5.18 -3.38 0.30
N ILE A 76 4.33 -4.29 0.75
CA ILE A 76 3.51 -5.13 -0.13
C ILE A 76 2.06 -4.79 0.13
N ILE A 77 1.33 -4.43 -0.92
CA ILE A 77 -0.08 -4.01 -0.83
C ILE A 77 -0.90 -4.86 -1.77
N GLY A 78 -2.11 -5.22 -1.36
CA GLY A 78 -3.09 -5.85 -2.23
C GLY A 78 -4.33 -6.23 -1.45
N ILE A 79 -4.99 -7.30 -1.88
CA ILE A 79 -6.26 -7.75 -1.31
C ILE A 79 -6.04 -9.01 -0.49
N GLU A 80 -6.38 -8.95 0.79
CA GLU A 80 -6.49 -10.15 1.62
C GLU A 80 -7.93 -10.66 1.54
N HIS A 81 -8.06 -11.97 1.31
CA HIS A 81 -9.33 -12.68 1.29
C HIS A 81 -9.49 -13.42 2.60
N TYR A 82 -10.61 -13.24 3.27
CA TYR A 82 -10.92 -13.99 4.48
C TYR A 82 -12.25 -14.68 4.36
N ARG A 83 -12.25 -15.93 4.82
CA ARG A 83 -13.43 -16.76 4.85
C ARG A 83 -13.62 -17.26 6.27
N ALA A 84 -14.55 -16.65 7.00
CA ALA A 84 -14.83 -17.01 8.38
C ALA A 84 -15.32 -18.47 8.55
N SER A 85 -15.96 -19.05 7.52
CA SER A 85 -16.37 -20.45 7.50
C SER A 85 -16.55 -20.97 6.08
N ALA A 86 -16.60 -22.30 5.89
CA ALA A 86 -16.78 -22.93 4.57
C ALA A 86 -18.04 -22.47 3.82
N LYS A 87 -19.06 -21.96 4.52
CA LYS A 87 -20.31 -21.45 3.93
C LYS A 87 -20.39 -19.92 3.89
N ALA A 88 -19.45 -19.22 4.54
CA ALA A 88 -19.44 -17.76 4.57
C ALA A 88 -19.05 -17.19 3.20
N LYS A 89 -19.61 -16.01 2.90
CA LYS A 89 -19.14 -15.13 1.83
C LYS A 89 -17.67 -14.79 2.10
N VAL A 90 -16.87 -14.74 1.04
CA VAL A 90 -15.47 -14.32 1.14
C VAL A 90 -15.44 -12.80 1.28
N ASP A 91 -14.95 -12.33 2.42
CA ASP A 91 -14.69 -10.92 2.63
C ASP A 91 -13.36 -10.53 1.98
N ARG A 92 -13.32 -9.31 1.45
CA ARG A 92 -12.16 -8.76 0.72
C ARG A 92 -11.83 -7.40 1.29
N TRP A 93 -10.56 -7.15 1.56
CA TRP A 93 -10.10 -5.83 1.98
C TRP A 93 -8.67 -5.56 1.55
N ASP A 94 -8.35 -4.27 1.44
CA ASP A 94 -6.99 -3.81 1.25
C ASP A 94 -6.14 -4.16 2.47
N GLN A 95 -5.03 -4.85 2.23
CA GLN A 95 -4.03 -5.20 3.22
C GLN A 95 -2.67 -4.64 2.80
N THR A 96 -1.92 -4.21 3.81
CA THR A 96 -0.54 -3.77 3.65
C THR A 96 0.34 -4.60 4.58
N TRP A 97 1.37 -5.21 4.01
CA TRP A 97 2.49 -5.80 4.72
C TRP A 97 3.70 -4.88 4.65
N ILE A 98 4.36 -4.72 5.78
CA ILE A 98 5.65 -4.01 5.89
C ILE A 98 6.69 -5.07 6.17
N CYS A 99 7.67 -5.19 5.27
CA CYS A 99 8.66 -6.25 5.28
C CYS A 99 10.05 -5.64 5.49
N CYS A 100 10.69 -6.01 6.60
CA CYS A 100 12.01 -5.55 7.02
C CYS A 100 12.98 -6.74 7.09
N GLN A 101 14.29 -6.45 7.11
CA GLN A 101 15.30 -7.52 7.22
C GLN A 101 15.46 -8.01 8.66
N ASP A 102 15.34 -7.12 9.63
CA ASP A 102 15.44 -7.42 11.05
C ASP A 102 14.31 -6.75 11.88
N GLU A 103 14.12 -7.24 13.11
CA GLU A 103 13.03 -6.81 14.00
C GLU A 103 13.28 -5.45 14.64
N ALA A 104 14.54 -5.10 14.91
CA ALA A 104 14.89 -3.84 15.55
C ALA A 104 14.62 -2.68 14.60
N GLN A 105 15.09 -2.81 13.35
CA GLN A 105 14.79 -1.91 12.25
C GLN A 105 13.28 -1.87 11.97
N GLY A 106 12.62 -3.02 11.97
CA GLY A 106 11.18 -3.12 11.77
C GLY A 106 10.37 -2.35 12.80
N HIS A 107 10.72 -2.47 14.08
CA HIS A 107 10.03 -1.78 15.17
C HIS A 107 10.17 -0.25 15.06
N GLU A 108 11.39 0.24 14.81
CA GLU A 108 11.65 1.67 14.66
C GLU A 108 10.89 2.26 13.45
N LEU A 109 10.93 1.57 12.31
CA LEU A 109 10.22 1.98 11.10
C LEU A 109 8.70 2.02 11.31
N MET A 110 8.16 1.06 12.07
CA MET A 110 6.74 1.05 12.42
C MET A 110 6.34 2.26 13.26
N LEU A 111 7.16 2.66 14.24
CA LEU A 111 6.94 3.86 15.04
C LEU A 111 7.00 5.14 14.18
N ARG A 112 8.01 5.26 13.31
CA ARG A 112 8.13 6.41 12.39
C ARG A 112 6.97 6.48 11.39
N MET A 113 6.56 5.34 10.84
CA MET A 113 5.42 5.28 9.93
C MET A 113 4.13 5.67 10.65
N HIS A 114 3.95 5.23 11.89
CA HIS A 114 2.80 5.62 12.69
C HIS A 114 2.75 7.12 12.95
N GLN A 115 3.87 7.73 13.32
CA GLN A 115 3.95 9.19 13.45
C GLN A 115 3.50 9.88 12.16
N ARG A 116 3.97 9.42 11.01
CA ARG A 116 3.54 9.96 9.72
C ARG A 116 2.05 9.74 9.44
N ILE A 117 1.48 8.61 9.86
CA ILE A 117 0.03 8.35 9.70
C ILE A 117 -0.79 9.37 10.49
N ARG A 118 -0.33 9.73 11.70
CA ARG A 118 -0.93 10.81 12.50
C ARG A 118 -0.80 12.16 11.79
N GLU A 119 0.31 12.39 11.09
CA GLU A 119 0.55 13.58 10.25
C GLU A 119 -0.20 13.54 8.90
N GLY A 120 -1.03 12.52 8.64
CA GLY A 120 -1.87 12.42 7.45
C GLY A 120 -1.38 11.46 6.37
N TYR A 121 -0.25 10.78 6.56
CA TYR A 121 0.19 9.70 5.66
C TYR A 121 -0.82 8.55 5.67
N ARG A 122 -1.11 8.00 4.49
CA ARG A 122 -2.09 6.93 4.31
C ARG A 122 -1.41 5.76 3.59
N PRO A 123 -0.92 4.75 4.32
CA PRO A 123 -0.12 3.66 3.74
C PRO A 123 -0.89 2.76 2.78
N HIS A 124 -2.22 2.84 2.76
CA HIS A 124 -3.11 2.15 1.82
C HIS A 124 -3.45 3.01 0.58
N LEU A 125 -3.09 4.29 0.56
CA LEU A 125 -3.36 5.24 -0.53
C LEU A 125 -2.17 5.44 -1.49
N THR A 126 -1.17 4.56 -1.47
CA THR A 126 -0.14 4.52 -2.53
C THR A 126 -0.69 4.09 -3.90
N TRP A 127 -2.01 3.94 -4.03
CA TRP A 127 -2.71 4.03 -5.31
C TRP A 127 -2.65 5.45 -5.94
N VAL A 128 -2.36 6.50 -5.16
CA VAL A 128 -2.50 7.91 -5.61
C VAL A 128 -1.27 8.80 -5.36
N ASP A 129 -0.46 8.56 -4.32
CA ASP A 129 0.59 9.50 -3.91
C ASP A 129 1.99 8.87 -3.79
N SER A 130 2.55 8.36 -4.89
CA SER A 130 4.02 8.33 -4.98
C SER A 130 4.53 9.77 -4.89
N PRO A 131 5.61 10.07 -4.14
CA PRO A 131 6.22 11.41 -4.13
C PRO A 131 6.48 11.93 -5.55
N VAL A 132 6.83 11.03 -6.48
CA VAL A 132 7.03 11.32 -7.90
C VAL A 132 5.73 11.65 -8.62
N GLN A 133 4.61 10.99 -8.26
CA GLN A 133 3.31 11.28 -8.84
C GLN A 133 2.68 12.56 -8.29
N ARG A 134 2.92 12.86 -7.01
CA ARG A 134 2.54 14.15 -6.40
C ARG A 134 3.28 15.30 -7.08
N LEU A 135 4.61 15.19 -7.23
CA LEU A 135 5.42 16.13 -8.02
C LEU A 135 4.85 16.35 -9.43
N ARG A 136 4.57 15.27 -10.17
CA ARG A 136 3.99 15.37 -11.53
C ARG A 136 2.60 15.98 -11.57
N ARG A 137 1.79 15.78 -10.52
CA ARG A 137 0.44 16.36 -10.41
C ARG A 137 0.54 17.86 -10.12
N ASP A 138 1.42 18.25 -9.22
CA ASP A 138 1.66 19.65 -8.87
C ASP A 138 2.24 20.39 -10.08
N GLU A 139 3.23 19.82 -10.78
CA GLU A 139 3.77 20.36 -12.04
C GLU A 139 2.70 20.51 -13.14
N ARG A 140 1.74 19.56 -13.22
CA ARG A 140 0.63 19.66 -14.17
C ARG A 140 -0.34 20.78 -13.79
N ALA A 141 -0.72 20.86 -12.51
CA ALA A 141 -1.62 21.90 -12.01
C ALA A 141 -1.02 23.29 -12.18
N GLU A 142 0.29 23.45 -11.96
CA GLU A 142 1.00 24.71 -12.22
C GLU A 142 0.99 25.09 -13.71
N ARG A 143 1.18 24.13 -14.62
CA ARG A 143 1.10 24.38 -16.07
C ARG A 143 -0.31 24.75 -16.52
N GLU A 144 -1.33 24.07 -16.01
CA GLU A 144 -2.73 24.37 -16.34
C GLU A 144 -3.13 25.75 -15.82
N ASN A 145 -2.70 26.12 -14.61
CA ASN A 145 -2.94 27.45 -14.06
C ASN A 145 -2.17 28.55 -14.83
N ALA A 146 -0.92 28.29 -15.23
CA ALA A 146 -0.16 29.21 -16.07
C ALA A 146 -0.78 29.39 -17.47
N ALA A 147 -1.28 28.31 -18.06
CA ALA A 147 -2.00 28.38 -19.35
C ALA A 147 -3.29 29.18 -19.22
N PHE A 148 -4.07 28.95 -18.15
CA PHE A 148 -5.27 29.73 -17.86
C PHE A 148 -4.95 31.22 -17.67
N GLN A 149 -3.94 31.57 -16.87
CA GLN A 149 -3.53 32.96 -16.68
C GLN A 149 -3.05 33.61 -17.99
N ALA A 150 -2.36 32.87 -18.87
CA ALA A 150 -1.94 33.38 -20.17
C ALA A 150 -3.11 33.57 -21.16
N GLU A 151 -4.15 32.74 -21.07
CA GLU A 151 -5.37 32.86 -21.86
C GLU A 151 -6.17 34.11 -21.44
N PHE A 152 -6.30 34.35 -20.14
CA PHE A 152 -7.03 35.50 -19.58
C PHE A 152 -6.20 36.80 -19.52
N ALA A 153 -4.89 36.76 -19.75
CA ALA A 153 -4.06 37.96 -19.86
C ALA A 153 -4.14 38.64 -21.24
N ASN A 154 -4.74 37.98 -22.24
CA ASN A 154 -4.88 38.51 -23.60
C ASN A 154 -6.30 38.97 -23.95
N ASP A 155 -7.28 38.78 -23.07
CA ASP A 155 -8.62 39.34 -23.24
C ASP A 155 -8.62 40.78 -22.70
N ASP A 156 -8.61 41.74 -23.63
CA ASP A 156 -8.93 43.13 -23.31
C ASP A 156 -10.28 43.17 -22.58
N PRO A 157 -10.39 43.90 -21.46
CA PRO A 157 -11.65 44.00 -20.75
C PRO A 157 -12.72 44.55 -21.70
N PRO A 158 -13.94 43.98 -21.73
CA PRO A 158 -14.98 44.44 -22.63
C PRO A 158 -15.24 45.92 -22.37
N ASP A 159 -15.24 46.71 -23.43
CA ASP A 159 -15.50 48.15 -23.41
C ASP A 159 -17.00 48.39 -23.13
N ILE A 160 -17.40 48.37 -21.85
CA ILE A 160 -18.80 48.45 -21.41
C ILE A 160 -19.34 49.89 -21.39
N PHE A 161 -18.68 50.84 -22.07
CA PHE A 161 -19.12 52.24 -22.14
C PHE A 161 -18.97 52.82 -23.55
N LYS A 162 -19.71 52.28 -24.53
CA LYS A 162 -20.05 52.99 -25.78
C LYS A 162 -21.48 52.73 -26.20
#